data_AF-A0A534ZGQ0-F1
#
_entry.id   AF-A0A534ZGQ0-F1
#
_cell.length_a   1.000
_cell.length_b   1.000
_cell.length_c   1.000
_cell.angle_alpha   90.00
_cell.angle_beta   90.00
_cell.angle_gamma   90.00
#
_symmetry.space_group_name_H-M   'P 1'
#
loop_
_entity.id
_entity.type
_entity.pdbx_description
1 polymer ?
#
loop_
_entity_poly.entity_id
_entity_poly.type
_entity_poly.pdbx_seq_one_letter_code
_entity_poly.pdbx_strand_id
1 'polypeptide(L)'
;MGDRLGLHHLGAVVVLHLMEHVDQRRRPALMHMFWWFMFAQGGVIAALLLPAHILVQGILGPLGGMPVADRHYETWVSALHNPIVKLYLIVLISVPFFHFAHRLRYLVVDFGVHEAKGMWAQVGFYGTSVAITIVTIWIVWTTAPIDIGALHLLG
;
A
#
# COMPACT_ATOMS: atom_id res chain seq x y z
N MET A 1 -56.14 6.99 37.90
CA MET A 1 -56.04 7.66 36.58
C MET A 1 -54.62 8.21 36.37
N GLY A 2 -53.58 7.40 36.63
CA GLY A 2 -52.16 7.83 36.64
C GLY A 2 -51.21 6.99 35.77
N ASP A 3 -51.58 5.74 35.46
CA ASP A 3 -50.69 4.82 34.73
C ASP A 3 -50.52 5.13 33.25
N ARG A 4 -51.42 5.90 32.64
CA ARG A 4 -51.33 6.21 31.21
C ARG A 4 -50.18 7.16 30.88
N LEU A 5 -49.81 8.06 31.79
CA LEU A 5 -48.72 9.02 31.58
C LEU A 5 -47.32 8.38 31.59
N GLY A 6 -47.11 7.32 32.39
CA GLY A 6 -45.82 6.61 32.44
C GLY A 6 -45.51 5.79 31.18
N LEU A 7 -46.54 5.21 30.55
CA LEU A 7 -46.38 4.37 29.35
C LEU A 7 -45.98 5.18 28.11
N HIS A 8 -46.43 6.44 27.98
CA HIS A 8 -46.04 7.31 26.87
C HIS A 8 -44.59 7.77 26.97
N HIS A 9 -44.08 8.04 28.17
CA HIS A 9 -42.67 8.40 28.38
C HIS A 9 -41.73 7.22 28.12
N LEU A 10 -42.09 6.02 28.58
CA LEU A 10 -41.31 4.81 28.33
C LEU A 10 -41.27 4.45 26.84
N GLY A 11 -42.41 4.56 26.15
CA GLY A 11 -42.47 4.35 24.69
C GLY A 11 -41.62 5.35 23.92
N ALA A 12 -41.65 6.64 24.29
CA ALA A 12 -40.83 7.66 23.64
C ALA A 12 -39.33 7.44 23.87
N VAL A 13 -38.89 7.08 25.07
CA VAL A 13 -37.47 6.78 25.36
C VAL A 13 -36.99 5.54 24.62
N VAL A 14 -37.80 4.47 24.56
CA VAL A 14 -37.46 3.26 23.81
C VAL A 14 -37.37 3.53 22.31
N VAL A 15 -38.30 4.31 21.75
CA VAL A 15 -38.26 4.71 20.34
C VAL A 15 -37.05 5.61 20.06
N LEU A 16 -36.77 6.59 20.92
CA LEU A 16 -35.64 7.51 20.74
C LEU A 16 -34.29 6.77 20.83
N HIS A 17 -34.16 5.86 21.79
CA HIS A 17 -32.98 5.00 21.93
C HIS A 17 -32.84 4.01 20.77
N LEU A 18 -33.95 3.45 20.28
CA LEU A 18 -33.96 2.60 19.08
C LEU A 18 -33.57 3.39 17.83
N MET A 19 -34.06 4.63 17.67
CA MET A 19 -33.71 5.50 16.55
C MET A 19 -32.25 5.94 16.61
N GLU A 20 -31.70 6.20 17.79
CA GLU A 20 -30.28 6.49 18.00
C GLU A 20 -29.38 5.32 17.55
N HIS A 21 -29.76 4.07 17.86
CA HIS A 21 -29.04 2.87 17.39
C HIS A 21 -29.18 2.60 15.89
N VAL A 22 -30.24 3.10 15.24
CA VAL A 22 -30.46 2.93 13.79
C VAL A 22 -29.60 3.92 12.98
N ASP A 23 -29.29 5.10 13.52
CA ASP A 23 -28.50 6.15 12.83
C ASP A 23 -26.98 5.88 12.81
N GLN A 24 -26.45 5.10 13.76
CA GLN A 24 -25.01 4.80 13.88
C GLN A 24 -24.45 3.84 12.80
N ARG A 25 -25.29 3.27 11.91
CA ARG A 25 -24.90 2.17 11.00
C ARG A 25 -24.44 2.57 9.57
N ARG A 26 -24.11 3.83 9.28
CA ARG A 26 -24.00 4.29 7.88
C ARG A 26 -22.77 5.10 7.45
N ARG A 27 -21.64 5.07 8.16
CA ARG A 27 -20.40 5.64 7.59
C ARG A 27 -19.52 4.52 7.03
N PRO A 28 -19.46 4.31 5.70
CA PRO A 28 -18.53 3.37 5.12
C PRO A 28 -17.10 3.85 5.45
N ALA A 29 -16.32 3.01 6.13
CA ALA A 29 -14.94 3.29 6.48
C ALA A 29 -14.02 3.12 5.25
N LEU A 30 -14.31 3.86 4.17
CA LEU A 30 -13.65 3.74 2.87
C LEU A 30 -12.14 3.87 2.98
N MET A 31 -11.66 4.81 3.80
CA MET A 31 -10.23 5.01 4.02
C MET A 31 -9.57 3.78 4.64
N HIS A 32 -10.22 3.16 5.62
CA HIS A 32 -9.71 1.94 6.24
C HIS A 32 -9.65 0.79 5.24
N MET A 33 -10.70 0.61 4.44
CA MET A 33 -10.74 -0.39 3.37
C MET A 33 -9.64 -0.17 2.32
N PHE A 34 -9.43 1.08 1.90
CA PHE A 34 -8.39 1.43 0.95
C PHE A 34 -6.99 1.07 1.46
N TRP A 35 -6.64 1.49 2.68
CA TRP A 35 -5.33 1.19 3.26
C TRP A 35 -5.11 -0.29 3.49
N TRP A 36 -6.15 -1.01 3.90
CA TRP A 36 -6.09 -2.46 4.08
C TRP A 36 -5.93 -3.19 2.74
N PHE A 37 -6.60 -2.74 1.68
CA PHE A 37 -6.44 -3.27 0.32
C PHE A 37 -5.02 -3.06 -0.22
N MET A 38 -4.43 -1.87 0.00
CA MET A 38 -3.04 -1.59 -0.37
C MET A 38 -2.05 -2.46 0.43
N PHE A 39 -2.31 -2.64 1.73
CA PHE A 39 -1.54 -3.55 2.59
C PHE A 39 -1.57 -5.00 2.09
N ALA A 40 -2.74 -5.51 1.73
CA ALA A 40 -2.92 -6.88 1.27
C ALA A 40 -2.17 -7.12 -0.05
N GLN A 41 -2.35 -6.25 -1.05
CA GLN A 41 -1.62 -6.35 -2.32
C GLN A 41 -0.11 -6.20 -2.12
N GLY A 42 0.32 -5.26 -1.30
CA GLY A 42 1.73 -5.08 -0.94
C GLY A 42 2.36 -6.35 -0.39
N GLY A 43 1.63 -7.08 0.46
CA GLY A 43 2.10 -8.36 1.02
C GLY A 43 2.23 -9.45 -0.03
N VAL A 44 1.23 -9.59 -0.91
CA VAL A 44 1.27 -10.58 -2.01
C VAL A 44 2.41 -10.29 -2.98
N ILE A 45 2.53 -9.05 -3.44
CA ILE A 45 3.61 -8.62 -4.34
C ILE A 45 4.97 -8.83 -3.69
N ALA A 46 5.14 -8.43 -2.42
CA ALA A 46 6.38 -8.64 -1.68
C ALA A 46 6.74 -10.13 -1.57
N ALA A 47 5.78 -10.99 -1.22
CA ALA A 47 6.01 -12.42 -1.03
C ALA A 47 6.42 -13.14 -2.32
N LEU A 48 5.93 -12.68 -3.48
CA LEU A 48 6.24 -13.29 -4.78
C LEU A 48 7.48 -12.68 -5.42
N LEU A 49 7.50 -11.35 -5.56
CA LEU A 49 8.50 -10.68 -6.40
C LEU A 49 9.81 -10.39 -5.67
N LEU A 50 9.80 -10.07 -4.37
CA LEU A 50 11.06 -9.78 -3.65
C LEU A 50 11.99 -10.99 -3.59
N PRO A 51 11.54 -12.22 -3.22
CA PRO A 51 12.43 -13.38 -3.21
C PRO A 51 13.00 -13.68 -4.60
N ALA A 52 12.18 -13.61 -5.64
CA ALA A 52 12.61 -13.81 -7.02
C ALA A 52 13.62 -12.74 -7.45
N HIS A 53 13.36 -11.47 -7.16
CA HIS A 53 14.27 -10.36 -7.46
C HIS A 53 15.60 -10.52 -6.73
N ILE A 54 15.57 -10.78 -5.42
CA ILE A 54 16.77 -10.98 -4.60
C ILE A 54 17.58 -12.17 -5.11
N LEU A 55 16.92 -13.27 -5.46
CA LEU A 55 17.61 -14.46 -6.00
C LEU A 55 18.29 -14.15 -7.33
N VAL A 56 17.57 -13.58 -8.29
CA VAL A 56 18.11 -13.29 -9.64
C VAL A 56 19.14 -12.17 -9.59
N GLN A 57 18.74 -11.00 -9.11
CA GLN A 57 19.52 -9.77 -9.15
C GLN A 57 20.60 -9.72 -8.06
N GLY A 58 20.28 -10.22 -6.86
CA GLY A 58 21.13 -10.11 -5.67
C GLY A 58 22.06 -11.30 -5.42
N ILE A 59 21.74 -12.49 -5.96
CA ILE A 59 22.53 -13.71 -5.73
C ILE A 59 23.10 -14.26 -7.04
N LEU A 60 22.25 -14.66 -8.00
CA LEU A 60 22.68 -15.34 -9.21
C LEU A 60 23.50 -14.43 -10.14
N GLY A 61 23.11 -13.17 -10.26
CA GLY A 61 23.85 -12.17 -11.02
C GLY A 61 25.29 -11.96 -10.53
N PRO A 62 25.53 -11.61 -9.25
CA PRO A 62 26.87 -11.48 -8.70
C PRO A 62 27.73 -12.74 -8.77
N LEU A 63 27.12 -13.93 -8.80
CA LEU A 63 27.81 -15.21 -8.98
C LEU A 63 28.12 -15.55 -10.45
N GLY A 64 27.71 -14.71 -11.40
CA GLY A 64 27.90 -14.94 -12.83
C GLY A 64 26.97 -16.00 -13.43
N GLY A 65 25.91 -16.37 -12.73
CA GLY A 65 24.95 -17.40 -13.17
C GLY A 65 24.01 -16.93 -14.29
N MET A 66 23.83 -15.62 -14.46
CA MET A 66 23.04 -15.02 -15.54
C MET A 66 23.38 -13.53 -15.74
N PRO A 67 23.05 -12.95 -16.91
CA PRO A 67 23.18 -11.51 -17.14
C PRO A 67 22.17 -10.74 -16.28
N VAL A 68 22.64 -9.76 -15.51
CA VAL A 68 21.82 -8.87 -14.68
C VAL A 68 22.29 -7.43 -14.84
N ALA A 69 21.46 -6.47 -14.41
CA ALA A 69 21.96 -5.11 -14.23
C ALA A 69 23.01 -5.13 -13.10
N ASP A 70 24.21 -4.64 -13.37
CA ASP A 70 25.35 -4.78 -12.46
C ASP A 70 25.64 -3.46 -11.75
N ARG A 71 26.89 -3.21 -11.37
CA ARG A 71 27.28 -1.97 -10.68
C ARG A 71 27.47 -0.80 -11.64
N HIS A 72 27.46 -1.05 -12.95
CA HIS A 72 27.68 -0.05 -13.98
C HIS A 72 26.36 0.60 -14.37
N TYR A 73 26.38 1.91 -14.58
CA TYR A 73 25.17 2.68 -14.87
C TYR A 73 24.53 2.27 -16.21
N GLU A 74 25.36 1.89 -17.17
CA GLU A 74 24.97 1.54 -18.53
C GLU A 74 24.07 0.31 -18.59
N THR A 75 24.31 -0.68 -17.73
CA THR A 75 23.49 -1.91 -17.69
C THR A 75 22.09 -1.62 -17.16
N TRP A 76 21.96 -0.75 -16.15
CA TRP A 76 20.68 -0.26 -15.66
C TRP A 76 19.93 0.58 -16.69
N VAL A 77 20.62 1.53 -17.33
CA VAL A 77 20.01 2.37 -18.37
C VAL A 77 19.52 1.50 -19.52
N SER A 78 20.29 0.51 -19.97
CA SER A 78 19.89 -0.43 -21.00
C SER A 78 18.60 -1.17 -20.63
N ALA A 79 18.51 -1.70 -19.40
CA ALA A 79 17.30 -2.37 -18.91
C ALA A 79 16.09 -1.42 -18.81
N LEU A 80 16.32 -0.17 -18.40
CA LEU A 80 15.28 0.84 -18.21
C LEU A 80 14.69 1.37 -19.52
N HIS A 81 15.29 1.14 -20.68
CA HIS A 81 14.63 1.45 -21.97
C HIS A 81 13.36 0.61 -22.18
N ASN A 82 13.28 -0.57 -21.55
CA ASN A 82 12.13 -1.45 -21.64
C ASN A 82 10.99 -0.98 -20.69
N PRO A 83 9.79 -0.65 -21.20
CA PRO A 83 8.67 -0.20 -20.38
C PRO A 83 8.19 -1.25 -19.36
N ILE A 84 8.34 -2.55 -19.65
CA ILE A 84 7.96 -3.63 -18.73
C ILE A 84 8.88 -3.63 -17.51
N VAL A 85 10.18 -3.41 -17.71
CA VAL A 85 11.15 -3.32 -16.60
C VAL A 85 10.83 -2.11 -15.71
N LYS A 86 10.48 -0.97 -16.31
CA LYS A 86 10.04 0.22 -15.57
C LYS A 86 8.82 -0.08 -14.70
N LEU A 87 7.78 -0.66 -15.30
CA LEU A 87 6.54 -1.02 -14.59
C LEU A 87 6.84 -2.02 -13.47
N TYR A 88 7.66 -3.02 -13.74
CA TYR A 88 8.11 -4.01 -12.77
C TYR A 88 8.78 -3.34 -11.56
N LEU A 89 9.75 -2.44 -11.77
CA LEU A 89 10.43 -1.74 -10.68
C LEU A 89 9.49 -0.84 -9.88
N ILE A 90 8.57 -0.13 -10.56
CA ILE A 90 7.57 0.69 -9.87
C ILE A 90 6.70 -0.17 -8.95
N VAL A 91 6.22 -1.32 -9.42
CA VAL A 91 5.38 -2.24 -8.62
C VAL A 91 6.18 -2.90 -7.51
N LEU A 92 7.37 -3.41 -7.82
CA LEU A 92 8.27 -4.11 -6.90
C LEU A 92 8.66 -3.24 -5.71
N ILE A 93 8.91 -1.95 -5.94
CA ILE A 93 9.31 -1.02 -4.88
C ILE A 93 8.05 -0.47 -4.19
N SER A 94 7.15 0.18 -4.94
CA SER A 94 6.09 0.99 -4.35
C SER A 94 5.08 0.18 -3.55
N VAL A 95 4.59 -0.95 -4.09
CA VAL A 95 3.46 -1.69 -3.51
C VAL A 95 3.84 -2.36 -2.18
N PRO A 96 5.00 -3.04 -2.05
CA PRO A 96 5.50 -3.53 -0.76
C PRO A 96 5.69 -2.45 0.31
N PHE A 97 6.02 -1.21 -0.06
CA PHE A 97 6.15 -0.14 0.93
C PHE A 97 4.83 0.22 1.62
N PHE A 98 3.67 0.01 0.99
CA PHE A 98 2.37 0.14 1.66
C PHE A 98 2.15 -0.98 2.68
N HIS A 99 2.60 -2.21 2.37
CA HIS A 99 2.56 -3.31 3.32
C HIS A 99 3.44 -3.03 4.54
N PHE A 100 4.68 -2.60 4.29
CA PHE A 100 5.62 -2.23 5.34
C PHE A 100 5.07 -1.11 6.23
N ALA A 101 4.56 -0.02 5.64
CA ALA A 101 4.02 1.10 6.40
C ALA A 101 2.83 0.71 7.28
N HIS A 102 1.93 -0.15 6.78
CA HIS A 102 0.82 -0.67 7.57
C HIS A 102 1.33 -1.50 8.76
N ARG A 103 2.21 -2.47 8.51
CA ARG A 103 2.78 -3.32 9.56
C ARG A 103 3.56 -2.51 10.59
N LEU A 104 4.38 -1.55 10.14
CA LEU A 104 5.19 -0.71 11.01
C LEU A 104 4.32 0.20 11.89
N ARG A 105 3.25 0.78 11.35
CA ARG A 105 2.31 1.58 12.13
C ARG A 105 1.72 0.79 13.30
N TYR A 106 1.20 -0.42 13.03
CA TYR A 106 0.62 -1.25 14.09
C TYR A 106 1.68 -1.84 15.02
N LEU A 107 2.88 -2.13 14.52
CA LEU A 107 4.01 -2.50 15.37
C LEU A 107 4.35 -1.41 16.40
N VAL A 108 4.34 -0.14 15.99
CA VAL A 108 4.56 1.01 16.89
C VAL A 108 3.43 1.13 17.93
N VAL A 109 2.19 0.85 17.54
CA VAL A 109 1.05 0.76 18.47
C VAL A 109 1.26 -0.38 19.48
N ASP A 110 1.69 -1.54 19.01
CA ASP A 110 1.91 -2.72 19.85
C ASP A 110 3.07 -2.49 20.86
N PHE A 111 4.03 -1.63 20.53
CA PHE A 111 5.07 -1.16 21.45
C PHE A 111 4.59 -0.12 22.47
N GLY A 112 3.31 0.25 22.46
CA GLY A 112 2.69 1.11 23.48
C GLY A 112 2.43 2.56 23.05
N VAL A 113 2.80 2.94 21.82
CA VAL A 113 2.53 4.29 21.27
C VAL A 113 1.14 4.32 20.65
N HIS A 114 0.11 4.53 21.48
CA HIS A 114 -1.28 4.49 21.06
C HIS A 114 -1.67 5.65 20.12
N GLU A 115 -0.92 6.76 20.18
CA GLU A 115 -1.03 7.92 19.31
C GLU A 115 -0.83 7.54 17.83
N ALA A 116 -0.15 6.43 17.55
CA ALA A 116 0.01 5.90 16.20
C ALA A 116 -1.31 5.42 15.56
N LYS A 117 -2.39 5.28 16.34
CA LYS A 117 -3.76 5.08 15.81
C LYS A 117 -4.37 6.37 15.26
N GLY A 118 -3.82 7.53 15.59
CA GLY A 118 -4.31 8.83 15.14
C GLY A 118 -4.11 9.12 13.65
N MET A 119 -4.78 10.17 13.18
CA MET A 119 -4.72 10.63 11.79
C MET A 119 -3.31 11.05 11.36
N TRP A 120 -2.55 11.71 12.24
CA TRP A 120 -1.20 12.19 11.92
C TRP A 120 -0.22 11.06 11.65
N ALA A 121 -0.26 9.99 12.46
CA ALA A 121 0.53 8.81 12.20
C ALA A 121 0.10 8.11 10.91
N GLN A 122 -1.19 8.06 10.62
CA GLN A 122 -1.69 7.55 9.35
C GLN A 122 -1.10 8.30 8.14
N VAL A 123 -1.13 9.64 8.19
CA VAL A 123 -0.54 10.50 7.16
C VAL A 123 0.97 10.30 7.09
N GLY A 124 1.67 10.18 8.22
CA GLY A 124 3.10 9.89 8.26
C GLY A 124 3.45 8.58 7.56
N PHE A 125 2.93 7.45 8.05
CA PHE A 125 3.28 6.12 7.55
C PHE A 125 2.88 5.93 6.08
N TYR A 126 1.62 6.17 5.73
CA TYR A 126 1.18 5.97 4.35
C TYR A 126 1.63 7.08 3.41
N GLY A 127 1.80 8.31 3.92
CA GLY A 127 2.37 9.41 3.15
C GLY A 127 3.82 9.11 2.76
N THR A 128 4.60 8.47 3.62
CA THR A 128 5.94 7.97 3.25
C THR A 128 5.86 6.95 2.11
N SER A 129 4.93 5.99 2.13
CA SER A 129 4.75 5.04 1.01
C SER A 129 4.39 5.76 -0.30
N VAL A 130 3.53 6.77 -0.23
CA VAL A 130 3.17 7.60 -1.41
C VAL A 130 4.38 8.40 -1.91
N ALA A 131 5.16 9.01 -1.01
CA ALA A 131 6.36 9.74 -1.38
C ALA A 131 7.39 8.83 -2.08
N ILE A 132 7.61 7.62 -1.54
CA ILE A 132 8.46 6.61 -2.16
C ILE A 132 7.95 6.22 -3.55
N THR A 133 6.63 6.08 -3.72
CA THR A 133 6.02 5.78 -5.01
C THR A 133 6.32 6.90 -6.01
N ILE A 134 6.13 8.17 -5.63
CA ILE A 134 6.41 9.33 -6.48
C ILE A 134 7.89 9.39 -6.87
N VAL A 135 8.79 9.22 -5.90
CA VAL A 135 10.24 9.23 -6.15
C VAL A 135 10.63 8.08 -7.08
N THR A 136 10.08 6.88 -6.87
CA THR A 136 10.35 5.71 -7.73
C THR A 136 9.91 5.98 -9.15
N ILE A 137 8.69 6.48 -9.35
CA ILE A 137 8.17 6.84 -10.67
C ILE A 137 9.07 7.90 -11.30
N TRP A 138 9.42 8.96 -10.56
CA TRP A 138 10.25 10.05 -11.07
C TRP A 138 11.63 9.56 -11.53
N ILE A 139 12.33 8.77 -10.70
CA ILE A 139 13.63 8.19 -11.05
C ILE A 139 13.50 7.32 -12.31
N VAL A 140 12.60 6.34 -12.30
CA VAL A 140 12.45 5.38 -13.40
C VAL A 140 12.01 6.06 -14.70
N TRP A 141 11.19 7.10 -14.61
CA TRP A 141 10.72 7.85 -15.78
C TRP A 141 11.82 8.72 -16.39
N THR A 142 12.62 9.39 -15.56
CA THR A 142 13.63 10.35 -16.02
C THR A 142 14.94 9.70 -16.46
N THR A 143 15.24 8.48 -16.01
CA THR A 143 16.55 7.84 -16.25
C THR A 143 16.79 7.45 -17.72
N ALA A 144 15.76 7.05 -18.46
CA ALA A 144 15.88 6.64 -19.87
C ALA A 144 14.57 6.89 -20.63
N PRO A 145 14.59 7.26 -21.93
CA PRO A 145 13.37 7.31 -22.74
C PRO A 145 12.79 5.91 -22.94
N ILE A 146 11.47 5.82 -23.12
CA ILE A 146 10.79 4.55 -23.40
C ILE A 146 11.02 4.19 -24.86
N ASP A 147 11.62 3.02 -25.11
CA ASP A 147 11.67 2.44 -26.45
C ASP A 147 10.43 1.56 -26.67
N ILE A 148 9.46 2.08 -27.43
CA ILE A 148 8.22 1.35 -27.77
C ILE A 148 8.51 0.21 -28.76
N GLY A 149 9.64 0.26 -29.50
CA GLY A 149 10.07 -0.82 -30.40
C GLY A 149 10.38 -2.12 -29.67
N ALA A 150 10.77 -2.05 -28.40
CA ALA A 150 11.01 -3.23 -27.57
C ALA A 150 9.73 -4.05 -27.26
N LEU A 151 8.55 -3.44 -27.37
CA LEU A 151 7.26 -4.15 -27.19
C LEU A 151 6.89 -5.02 -28.40
N HIS A 152 7.46 -4.75 -29.58
CA HIS A 152 7.19 -5.49 -30.81
C HIS A 152 7.98 -6.81 -30.93
N LEU A 153 9.02 -7.02 -30.12
CA LEU A 153 9.86 -8.23 -30.15
C LEU A 153 9.40 -9.33 -29.18
N LEU A 154 8.31 -9.10 -28.45
CA LEU A 154 7.65 -10.06 -27.58
C LEU A 154 6.38 -10.68 -28.22
N GLY A 155 6.19 -10.44 -29.54
CA GLY A 155 5.14 -11.04 -30.37
C GLY A 155 5.72 -11.89 -31.50
#